data_AF-A0A497NHW2-F1
#
_entry.id   AF-A0A497NHW2-F1
#
_cell.length_a   1.000
_cell.length_b   1.000
_cell.length_c   1.000
_cell.angle_alpha   90.00
_cell.angle_beta   90.00
_cell.angle_gamma   90.00
#
_symmetry.space_group_name_H-M   'P 1'
#
loop_
_entity.id
_entity.type
_entity.pdbx_description
1 polymer ?
#
loop_
_entity_poly.entity_id
_entity_poly.type
_entity_poly.pdbx_seq_one_letter_code
_entity_poly.pdbx_strand_id
1 'polypeptide(L)' 'SAGFKKVVKPLLEEAKRHLKIGGSIQLVVRWAKGGKALASLLEKQYGGYTVLAKGGGYRVLKSELQPP' A
#
# COMPACT_ATOMS: atom_id res chain seq x y z
N SER A 1 -7.89 1.75 -13.15
CA SER A 1 -8.65 0.53 -13.52
C SER A 1 -9.80 0.32 -12.54
N ALA A 2 -10.87 -0.37 -12.94
CA ALA A 2 -12.00 -0.65 -12.07
C ALA A 2 -11.62 -1.54 -10.85
N GLY A 3 -10.74 -2.54 -11.05
CA GLY A 3 -10.28 -3.43 -9.98
C GLY A 3 -9.51 -2.73 -8.87
N PHE A 4 -8.68 -1.72 -9.21
CA PHE A 4 -7.94 -0.97 -8.19
C PHE A 4 -8.88 -0.21 -7.24
N LYS A 5 -9.89 0.47 -7.79
CA LYS A 5 -10.86 1.23 -6.98
C LYS A 5 -11.81 0.30 -6.20
N LYS A 6 -12.20 -0.83 -6.78
CA LYS A 6 -13.17 -1.76 -6.18
C LYS A 6 -12.57 -2.72 -5.15
N VAL A 7 -11.29 -3.07 -5.28
CA VAL A 7 -10.64 -4.09 -4.44
C VAL A 7 -9.50 -3.50 -3.62
N VAL A 8 -8.52 -2.87 -4.28
CA VAL A 8 -7.30 -2.43 -3.61
C VAL A 8 -7.58 -1.31 -2.61
N LYS A 9 -8.45 -0.36 -2.97
CA LYS A 9 -8.80 0.73 -2.06
C LYS A 9 -9.50 0.24 -0.79
N PRO A 10 -10.61 -0.53 -0.85
CA PRO A 10 -11.23 -1.08 0.36
C PRO A 10 -10.27 -1.97 1.17
N LEU A 11 -9.43 -2.77 0.51
CA LEU A 11 -8.45 -3.62 1.20
C LEU A 11 -7.51 -2.80 2.10
N LEU A 12 -7.00 -1.67 1.59
CA LEU A 12 -6.11 -0.79 2.36
C LEU A 12 -6.81 -0.06 3.49
N GLU A 13 -8.04 0.39 3.25
CA GLU A 13 -8.88 1.10 4.23
C GLU A 13 -9.25 0.17 5.39
N GLU A 14 -9.64 -1.07 5.10
CA GLU A 14 -10.00 -2.05 6.12
C GLU A 14 -8.77 -2.63 6.82
N ALA A 15 -7.66 -2.87 6.11
CA ALA A 15 -6.41 -3.32 6.75
C ALA A 15 -5.96 -2.36 7.87
N LYS A 16 -6.16 -1.05 7.70
CA LYS A 16 -5.84 -0.05 8.72
C LYS A 16 -6.62 -0.29 10.02
N ARG A 17 -7.87 -0.75 9.94
CA ARG A 17 -8.73 -1.04 11.10
C ARG A 17 -8.32 -2.30 11.86
N HIS A 18 -7.60 -3.21 11.19
CA HIS A 18 -7.19 -4.50 11.75
C HIS A 18 -5.72 -4.54 12.18
N LEU A 19 -4.92 -3.54 11.79
CA LEU A 19 -3.54 -3.42 12.24
C LEU A 19 -3.48 -2.85 13.66
N LYS A 20 -2.61 -3.45 14.48
CA LYS A 20 -2.17 -2.81 15.73
C LYS A 20 -1.26 -1.63 15.39
N ILE A 21 -1.14 -0.66 16.30
CA ILE A 21 -0.14 0.40 16.19
C ILE A 21 1.27 -0.22 16.00
N GLY A 22 2.03 0.28 15.03
CA GLY A 22 3.31 -0.29 14.61
C GLY A 22 3.21 -1.54 13.71
N GLY A 23 2.01 -2.07 13.47
CA GLY A 23 1.77 -3.14 12.51
C GLY A 23 1.93 -2.64 11.07
N SER A 24 2.29 -3.54 10.14
CA SER A 24 2.56 -3.18 8.75
C SER A 24 1.67 -3.89 7.73
N ILE A 25 1.35 -3.20 6.64
CA ILE A 25 0.87 -3.80 5.39
C ILE A 25 1.98 -3.82 4.35
N GLN A 26 2.08 -4.92 3.60
CA GLN A 26 3.11 -5.12 2.58
C GLN A 26 2.49 -5.63 1.29
N LEU A 27 2.88 -5.04 0.16
CA LEU A 27 2.23 -5.26 -1.14
C LEU A 27 3.28 -5.36 -2.24
N VAL A 28 3.11 -6.34 -3.13
CA VAL A 28 3.90 -6.43 -4.37
C VAL A 28 3.06 -5.88 -5.52
N VAL A 29 3.63 -4.92 -6.27
CA VAL A 29 2.92 -4.29 -7.39
C VAL A 29 3.82 -4.17 -8.60
N ARG A 30 3.26 -4.43 -9.79
CA ARG A 30 3.93 -4.08 -11.04
C ARG A 30 3.90 -2.56 -11.20
N TRP A 31 5.05 -1.91 -11.09
CA TRP A 31 5.15 -0.46 -10.94
C TRP A 31 4.44 0.31 -12.07
N ALA A 32 4.64 -0.17 -13.31
CA ALA A 32 4.04 0.42 -14.52
C ALA A 32 2.51 0.25 -14.60
N LYS A 33 1.90 -0.61 -13.78
CA LYS A 33 0.47 -0.94 -13.82
C LYS A 33 -0.21 -0.58 -12.50
N GLY A 34 -0.15 0.70 -12.15
CA GLY A 34 -0.86 1.25 -10.99
C GLY A 34 -0.04 1.36 -9.70
N GLY A 35 1.28 1.10 -9.75
CA GLY A 35 2.16 1.26 -8.59
C GLY A 35 2.16 2.69 -8.02
N LYS A 36 2.13 3.71 -8.88
CA LYS A 36 2.00 5.11 -8.45
C LYS A 36 0.69 5.39 -7.69
N ALA A 37 -0.43 4.85 -8.20
CA ALA A 37 -1.73 5.02 -7.54
C ALA A 37 -1.76 4.30 -6.17
N LEU A 38 -1.12 3.14 -6.08
CA LEU A 38 -0.96 2.41 -4.81
C LEU A 38 -0.13 3.21 -3.80
N ALA A 39 1.01 3.74 -4.25
CA ALA A 39 1.88 4.58 -3.43
C ALA A 39 1.13 5.79 -2.86
N SER A 40 0.42 6.56 -3.70
CA SER A 40 -0.38 7.70 -3.23
C SER A 40 -1.46 7.31 -2.23
N LEU A 41 -2.01 6.10 -2.32
CA LEU A 41 -3.01 5.63 -1.38
C LEU A 41 -2.39 5.20 -0.05
N LEU A 42 -1.20 4.58 -0.06
CA LEU A 42 -0.43 4.29 1.15
C LEU A 42 -0.03 5.59 1.87
N GLU A 43 0.45 6.59 1.14
CA GLU A 43 0.71 7.93 1.68
C GLU A 43 -0.54 8.51 2.37
N LYS A 44 -1.69 8.47 1.68
CA LYS A 44 -2.94 9.00 2.22
C LYS A 44 -3.44 8.24 3.47
N GLN A 45 -3.35 6.92 3.47
CA GLN A 45 -3.97 6.09 4.51
C GLN A 45 -3.05 5.82 5.70
N TYR A 46 -1.75 5.76 5.48
CA TYR A 46 -0.76 5.34 6.48
C TYR A 46 0.35 6.39 6.72
N GLY A 47 0.32 7.52 6.00
CA GLY A 47 1.27 8.61 6.17
C GLY A 47 2.65 8.36 5.56
N GLY A 48 2.80 7.33 4.73
CA GLY A 48 4.06 7.00 4.10
C GLY A 48 4.12 5.60 3.51
N TYR A 49 5.17 5.31 2.75
CA TYR A 49 5.59 3.94 2.46
C TYR A 49 7.10 3.86 2.24
N THR A 50 7.65 2.67 2.37
CA THR A 50 9.02 2.35 1.99
C THR A 50 9.03 1.29 0.88
N VAL A 51 10.06 1.33 0.03
CA VAL A 51 10.28 0.29 -1.00
C VAL A 51 11.29 -0.72 -0.44
N LEU A 52 10.83 -1.91 -0.07
CA LEU A 52 11.71 -2.95 0.49
C LEU A 52 12.55 -3.64 -0.58
N ALA A 53 11.99 -3.83 -1.77
CA ALA A 53 12.67 -4.47 -2.89
C ALA A 53 12.13 -3.97 -4.23
N LYS A 54 12.95 -4.06 -5.28
CA LYS A 54 12.59 -3.74 -6.67
C LYS A 54 13.28 -4.69 -7.64
N GLY A 55 12.56 -5.17 -8.65
CA GLY A 55 13.10 -6.09 -9.66
C GLY A 55 12.05 -6.51 -10.68
N GLY A 56 12.45 -6.77 -11.93
CA GLY A 56 11.54 -7.25 -12.98
C GLY A 56 10.34 -6.34 -13.29
N GLY A 57 10.44 -5.03 -12.97
CA GLY A 57 9.32 -4.09 -13.08
C GLY A 57 8.31 -4.14 -11.93
N TYR A 58 8.58 -4.92 -10.89
CA TYR A 58 7.82 -4.98 -9.64
C TYR A 58 8.52 -4.22 -8.51
N ARG A 59 7.73 -3.82 -7.52
CA ARG A 59 8.21 -3.26 -6.25
C ARG A 59 7.45 -3.88 -5.09
N VAL A 60 8.16 -4.12 -3.99
CA VAL A 60 7.58 -4.48 -2.69
C VAL A 60 7.48 -3.20 -1.89
N LEU A 61 6.25 -2.78 -1.58
CA LEU A 61 5.96 -1.59 -0.77
C LEU A 61 5.57 -2.04 0.63
N LYS A 62 6.07 -1.35 1.65
CA LYS A 62 5.67 -1.52 3.06
C LYS A 62 5.13 -0.19 3.59
N SER A 63 4.07 -0.25 4.35
CA SER A 63 3.62 0.87 5.16
C SER A 63 3.23 0.42 6.56
N GLU A 64 3.39 1.29 7.55
CA GLU A 64 3.16 1.00 8.96
C GLU A 64 2.02 1.87 9.48
N LEU A 65 1.17 1.28 10.34
CA LEU A 65 0.15 2.04 11.04
C LEU A 65 0.81 2.88 12.13
N GLN A 66 0.93 4.17 11.84
CA GLN A 66 1.45 5.15 12.78
C GLN A 66 0.39 5.53 13.83
N PRO A 67 0.82 5.89 15.05
CA PRO A 67 -0.07 6.54 16.02
C PRO A 67 -0.61 7.86 15.43
N PRO A 68 -1.83 8.28 15.80
CA PRO A 68 -2.35 9.60 15.45
C PRO A 68 -1.53 10.75 16.06
#